data_AF-A0A4Y8CEA8-F1
#
_entry.id   AF-A0A4Y8CEA8-F1
#
_cell.length_a   1.000
_cell.length_b   1.000
_cell.length_c   1.000
_cell.angle_alpha   90.00
_cell.angle_beta   90.00
_cell.angle_gamma   90.00
#
_symmetry.space_group_name_H-M   'P 1'
#
loop_
_entity.id
_entity.type
_entity.pdbx_description
1 polymer ?
#
loop_
_entity_poly.entity_id
_entity_poly.type
_entity_poly.pdbx_seq_one_letter_code
_entity_poly.pdbx_strand_id
1 'polypeptide(L)'
;MLLWSLSEFRSITCVPPYLNIRYSLEVLRFSAFYASALNFVSLKLTASSMLRSLSLNLQVPQPNNNFDQASTWPTKIEAAMTNPITSTASLTYIIDPEGDLTIRLVDKKTTIDPVTERKSEQTTVLATYRVCRKVLTDNSPVFNACLQGWAKEFKQTTVDIEDGTVKSYELWFRILHQDMIDDIDWSPQWVENQKIEKKSLNDMRYFLYVIYELDHIKKFQFITRKLAYGMADHIQEANPSQHEHLHLPSRVLGSLNGARGSLRVKLLKGLFDPINWFIHRHCSCKEVSSYAYITGLSKMGIWPIESSNKKSIQDILNSFDKFVCKVPEKACMECRAHLNSIAINRIRIEIQFNFHGMCLDCMHNSSEGSDKAFDQPWSVELVLVAYGQKRGNAGTPGAEETGV
;
A
#
# COMPACT_ATOMS: atom_id res chain seq x y z
N MET A 1 15.39 -25.08 13.25
CA MET A 1 14.54 -25.03 14.45
C MET A 1 14.36 -23.56 14.83
N LEU A 2 13.31 -22.91 14.31
CA LEU A 2 13.10 -21.45 14.44
C LEU A 2 11.62 -21.16 14.69
N LEU A 3 11.37 -20.34 15.71
CA LEU A 3 10.06 -19.90 16.21
C LEU A 3 9.41 -18.90 15.25
N TRP A 4 8.12 -19.09 14.95
CA TRP A 4 7.33 -18.27 14.05
C TRP A 4 6.72 -17.07 14.79
N SER A 5 6.58 -15.94 14.09
CA SER A 5 5.74 -14.83 14.54
C SER A 5 4.28 -15.24 14.38
N LEU A 6 3.55 -15.36 15.50
CA LEU A 6 2.11 -15.66 15.59
C LEU A 6 1.20 -14.53 15.06
N SER A 7 1.74 -13.51 14.38
CA SER A 7 0.98 -12.33 13.99
C SER A 7 0.08 -12.51 12.75
N GLU A 8 0.32 -13.53 11.92
CA GLU A 8 -0.36 -13.71 10.62
C GLU A 8 -1.50 -14.76 10.64
N PHE A 9 -1.60 -15.60 11.67
CA PHE A 9 -2.70 -16.56 11.86
C PHE A 9 -3.49 -16.20 13.12
N ARG A 10 -4.29 -15.12 13.07
CA ARG A 10 -5.15 -14.73 14.20
C ARG A 10 -6.42 -15.58 14.35
N SER A 11 -6.77 -16.41 13.36
CA SER A 11 -8.13 -16.98 13.24
C SER A 11 -8.24 -18.50 13.33
N ILE A 12 -7.15 -19.26 13.40
CA ILE A 12 -7.26 -20.70 13.68
C ILE A 12 -7.41 -20.87 15.19
N THR A 13 -8.64 -20.80 15.69
CA THR A 13 -8.94 -20.98 17.12
C THR A 13 -8.81 -22.45 17.53
N CYS A 14 -7.59 -22.95 17.66
CA CYS A 14 -7.32 -24.18 18.41
C CYS A 14 -7.16 -23.82 19.89
N VAL A 15 -8.26 -23.69 20.64
CA VAL A 15 -8.19 -23.46 22.10
C VAL A 15 -8.08 -24.81 22.81
N PRO A 16 -6.97 -25.13 23.50
CA PRO A 16 -6.86 -26.36 24.28
C PRO A 16 -7.70 -26.27 25.57
N PRO A 17 -8.57 -27.25 25.87
CA PRO A 17 -9.27 -27.30 27.14
C PRO A 17 -8.35 -27.95 28.20
N TYR A 18 -8.05 -27.19 29.27
CA TYR A 18 -7.39 -27.60 30.52
C TYR A 18 -5.89 -27.91 30.47
N LEU A 19 -5.07 -27.00 31.03
CA LEU A 19 -3.68 -27.27 31.42
C LEU A 19 -3.54 -27.08 32.93
N ASN A 20 -3.40 -28.21 33.62
CA ASN A 20 -3.11 -28.33 35.05
C ASN A 20 -1.59 -28.17 35.26
N ILE A 21 -1.19 -27.29 36.18
CA ILE A 21 0.16 -26.73 36.31
C ILE A 21 1.05 -27.62 37.20
N ARG A 22 2.20 -28.09 36.69
CA ARG A 22 3.41 -28.36 37.50
C ARG A 22 4.72 -28.08 36.71
N TYR A 23 5.34 -26.96 37.11
CA TYR A 23 6.74 -26.51 37.07
C TYR A 23 7.67 -26.69 35.85
N SER A 24 8.22 -25.56 35.41
CA SER A 24 9.67 -25.32 35.29
C SER A 24 9.98 -23.82 35.46
N LEU A 25 11.07 -23.50 36.17
CA LEU A 25 11.54 -22.17 36.58
C LEU A 25 11.89 -21.23 35.41
N GLU A 26 11.85 -21.70 34.16
CA GLU A 26 12.14 -20.90 32.96
C GLU A 26 10.95 -20.00 32.55
N VAL A 27 9.71 -20.32 32.94
CA VAL A 27 8.52 -19.52 32.63
C VAL A 27 8.52 -18.17 33.39
N LEU A 28 9.16 -18.11 34.56
CA LEU A 28 9.30 -16.88 35.35
C LEU A 28 10.28 -15.86 34.75
N ARG A 29 11.19 -16.29 33.86
CA ARG A 29 12.03 -15.36 33.09
C ARG A 29 11.30 -14.76 31.89
N PHE A 30 10.30 -15.47 31.35
CA PHE A 30 9.45 -14.97 30.25
C PHE A 30 8.37 -13.99 30.72
N SER A 31 7.83 -14.15 31.94
CA SER A 31 6.82 -13.23 32.49
C SER A 31 7.37 -11.84 32.83
N ALA A 32 8.64 -11.74 33.21
CA ALA A 32 9.30 -10.45 33.46
C ALA A 32 9.52 -9.62 32.17
N PHE A 33 9.64 -10.28 31.00
CA PHE A 33 9.72 -9.61 29.71
C PHE A 33 8.33 -9.12 29.23
N TYR A 34 7.26 -9.81 29.62
CA TYR A 34 5.87 -9.44 29.30
C TYR A 34 5.30 -8.31 30.18
N ALA A 35 5.74 -8.19 31.44
CA ALA A 35 5.30 -7.13 32.35
C ALA A 35 5.76 -5.73 31.92
N SER A 36 6.87 -5.62 31.17
CA SER A 36 7.34 -4.35 30.61
C SER A 36 6.50 -3.89 29.39
N ALA A 37 6.01 -4.83 28.58
CA ALA A 37 5.19 -4.53 27.41
C ALA A 37 3.75 -4.10 27.75
N LEU A 38 3.19 -4.62 28.85
CA LEU A 38 1.83 -4.26 29.30
C LEU A 38 1.75 -2.84 29.91
N ASN A 39 2.84 -2.32 30.47
CA ASN A 39 2.89 -0.94 30.96
C ASN A 39 2.85 0.11 29.83
N PHE A 40 3.19 -0.26 28.60
CA PHE A 40 3.09 0.64 27.44
C PHE A 40 1.70 0.66 26.81
N VAL A 41 0.91 -0.42 26.99
CA VAL A 41 -0.47 -0.52 26.51
C VAL A 41 -1.46 0.11 27.50
N SER A 42 -1.18 0.07 28.81
CA SER A 42 -2.00 0.73 29.83
C SER A 42 -1.95 2.27 29.76
N LEU A 43 -0.94 2.86 29.11
CA LEU A 43 -0.85 4.33 28.94
C LEU A 43 -1.66 4.85 27.74
N LYS A 44 -2.10 3.99 26.82
CA LYS A 44 -2.94 4.39 25.67
C LYS A 44 -4.44 4.39 25.98
N LEU A 45 -4.87 3.67 27.02
CA LEU A 45 -6.29 3.55 27.38
C LEU A 45 -6.80 4.68 28.28
N THR A 46 -5.93 5.46 28.91
CA THR A 46 -6.32 6.64 29.71
C THR A 46 -6.41 7.94 28.92
N ALA A 47 -5.85 8.00 27.70
CA ALA A 47 -5.94 9.21 26.85
C ALA A 47 -7.28 9.32 26.09
N SER A 48 -8.02 8.20 25.94
CA SER A 48 -9.27 8.18 25.16
C SER A 48 -10.52 8.55 25.98
N SER A 49 -10.44 8.64 27.30
CA SER A 49 -11.55 9.05 28.17
C SER A 49 -11.56 10.54 28.53
N MET A 50 -10.49 11.29 28.23
CA MET A 50 -10.42 12.75 28.50
C MET A 50 -10.89 13.65 27.35
N LEU A 51 -11.15 13.12 26.15
CA LEU A 51 -11.54 13.92 24.98
C LEU A 51 -13.06 14.03 24.73
N ARG A 52 -13.89 13.71 25.73
CA ARG A 52 -15.36 13.94 25.69
C ARG A 52 -15.84 15.15 26.51
N SER A 53 -14.95 15.94 27.14
CA SER A 53 -15.35 17.08 27.99
C SER A 53 -14.90 18.47 27.52
N LEU A 54 -14.52 18.65 26.24
CA LEU A 54 -14.22 19.99 25.70
C LEU A 54 -14.92 20.21 24.35
N SER A 55 -16.20 20.56 24.42
CA SER A 55 -16.90 21.26 23.34
C SER A 55 -17.58 22.47 23.97
N LEU A 56 -16.93 23.63 23.89
CA LEU A 56 -17.56 24.92 24.09
C LEU A 56 -16.81 25.99 23.28
N ASN A 57 -17.59 26.65 22.42
CA ASN A 57 -17.41 27.97 21.84
C ASN A 57 -16.27 28.20 20.84
N LEU A 58 -16.61 28.09 19.56
CA LEU A 58 -16.14 29.05 18.55
C LEU A 58 -17.22 29.21 17.48
N GLN A 59 -17.96 30.33 17.56
CA GLN A 59 -18.76 30.86 16.46
C GLN A 59 -17.83 31.44 15.40
N VAL A 60 -18.04 31.06 14.14
CA VAL A 60 -17.47 31.71 12.96
C VAL A 60 -18.61 32.04 11.99
N PRO A 61 -18.61 33.20 11.33
CA PRO A 61 -19.80 33.77 10.69
C PRO A 61 -20.08 33.14 9.31
N GLN A 62 -21.36 33.07 8.97
CA GLN A 62 -21.86 32.71 7.65
C GLN A 62 -21.65 33.85 6.65
N PRO A 63 -21.19 33.58 5.41
CA PRO A 63 -21.41 34.48 4.29
C PRO A 63 -22.76 34.21 3.62
N ASN A 64 -23.48 35.30 3.44
CA ASN A 64 -24.78 35.40 2.79
C ASN A 64 -24.71 35.24 1.26
N ASN A 65 -25.81 34.68 0.75
CA ASN A 65 -26.53 35.00 -0.49
C ASN A 65 -26.20 34.25 -1.81
N ASN A 66 -27.26 33.53 -2.19
CA ASN A 66 -27.96 33.54 -3.48
C ASN A 66 -27.34 32.79 -4.65
N PHE A 67 -27.85 31.59 -4.89
CA PHE A 67 -28.17 31.16 -6.25
C PHE A 67 -29.37 30.20 -6.24
N ASP A 68 -30.54 30.75 -6.56
CA ASP A 68 -31.73 29.98 -6.95
C ASP A 68 -31.50 29.41 -8.35
N GLN A 69 -31.69 28.10 -8.53
CA GLN A 69 -32.52 27.57 -9.61
C GLN A 69 -32.82 26.08 -9.40
N ALA A 70 -34.12 25.82 -9.31
CA ALA A 70 -34.74 24.52 -9.15
C ALA A 70 -34.55 23.64 -10.41
N SER A 71 -34.27 22.36 -10.21
CA SER A 71 -34.69 21.31 -11.14
C SER A 71 -35.29 20.16 -10.35
N THR A 72 -36.59 19.93 -10.58
CA THR A 72 -37.39 18.86 -10.01
C THR A 72 -37.02 17.53 -10.65
N TRP A 73 -36.55 16.57 -9.84
CA TRP A 73 -36.46 15.15 -10.22
C TRP A 73 -37.50 14.35 -9.41
N PRO A 74 -38.17 13.34 -10.01
CA PRO A 74 -39.31 12.69 -9.38
C PRO A 74 -38.91 11.65 -8.33
N THR A 75 -39.56 11.75 -7.17
CA THR A 75 -39.51 10.86 -6.00
C THR A 75 -40.13 9.48 -6.31
N LYS A 76 -39.40 8.63 -7.03
CA LYS A 76 -39.84 7.25 -7.34
C LYS A 76 -38.71 6.22 -7.30
N ILE A 77 -37.89 6.27 -6.24
CA ILE A 77 -36.88 5.24 -5.96
C ILE A 77 -36.86 4.97 -4.45
N GLU A 78 -37.88 4.29 -3.92
CA GLU A 78 -37.82 3.77 -2.54
C GLU A 78 -38.44 2.38 -2.38
N ALA A 79 -38.79 1.70 -3.47
CA ALA A 79 -39.42 0.36 -3.44
C ALA A 79 -38.61 -0.74 -4.14
N ALA A 80 -37.32 -0.53 -4.46
CA ALA A 80 -36.47 -1.50 -5.16
C ALA A 80 -35.24 -1.98 -4.37
N MET A 81 -35.16 -1.72 -3.05
CA MET A 81 -33.94 -1.96 -2.25
C MET A 81 -33.89 -3.29 -1.48
N THR A 82 -34.68 -4.29 -1.87
CA THR A 82 -34.54 -5.67 -1.36
C THR A 82 -34.51 -6.66 -2.51
N ASN A 83 -33.54 -6.53 -3.41
CA ASN A 83 -33.21 -7.66 -4.28
C ASN A 83 -32.61 -8.77 -3.41
N PRO A 84 -33.17 -9.98 -3.39
CA PRO A 84 -32.56 -11.10 -2.71
C PRO A 84 -31.16 -11.30 -3.31
N ILE A 85 -30.15 -11.32 -2.44
CA ILE A 85 -28.78 -11.66 -2.80
C ILE A 85 -28.85 -13.04 -3.45
N THR A 86 -28.74 -13.10 -4.78
CA THR A 86 -28.59 -14.36 -5.50
C THR A 86 -27.36 -15.04 -4.91
N SER A 87 -27.58 -16.16 -4.22
CA SER A 87 -26.54 -16.97 -3.61
C SER A 87 -25.50 -17.29 -4.69
N THR A 88 -24.37 -16.58 -4.66
CA THR A 88 -23.23 -16.86 -5.50
C THR A 88 -22.76 -18.26 -5.14
N ALA A 89 -22.71 -19.15 -6.13
CA ALA A 89 -22.21 -20.51 -5.92
C ALA A 89 -20.79 -20.43 -5.32
N SER A 90 -20.54 -21.20 -4.26
CA SER A 90 -19.23 -21.27 -3.62
C SER A 90 -18.17 -21.76 -4.61
N LEU A 91 -17.02 -21.10 -4.66
CA LEU A 91 -15.94 -21.48 -5.55
C LEU A 91 -15.27 -22.77 -5.06
N THR A 92 -14.86 -23.65 -5.98
CA THR A 92 -14.15 -24.89 -5.64
C THR A 92 -12.82 -24.94 -6.38
N TYR A 93 -11.74 -25.09 -5.62
CA TYR A 93 -10.37 -25.16 -6.11
C TYR A 93 -9.79 -26.54 -5.81
N ILE A 94 -9.24 -27.19 -6.83
CA ILE A 94 -8.48 -28.42 -6.69
C ILE A 94 -7.00 -28.02 -6.68
N ILE A 95 -6.39 -28.03 -5.50
CA ILE A 95 -4.95 -27.76 -5.34
C ILE A 95 -4.17 -29.06 -5.51
N ASP A 96 -4.69 -30.14 -4.92
CA ASP A 96 -4.18 -31.49 -5.10
C ASP A 96 -5.33 -32.43 -5.54
N PRO A 97 -5.29 -32.99 -6.76
CA PRO A 97 -6.29 -33.96 -7.23
C PRO A 97 -6.42 -35.20 -6.35
N GLU A 98 -5.33 -35.61 -5.69
CA GLU A 98 -5.27 -36.74 -4.75
C GLU A 98 -5.51 -36.30 -3.30
N GLY A 99 -5.75 -35.01 -3.06
CA GLY A 99 -5.95 -34.44 -1.74
C GLY A 99 -7.05 -35.14 -0.93
N ASP A 100 -6.72 -35.43 0.33
CA ASP A 100 -7.55 -36.13 1.32
C ASP A 100 -8.24 -35.18 2.32
N LEU A 101 -7.94 -33.88 2.24
CA LEU A 101 -8.50 -32.85 3.11
C LEU A 101 -9.22 -31.78 2.28
N THR A 102 -10.40 -31.41 2.75
CA THR A 102 -11.17 -30.27 2.24
C THR A 102 -11.06 -29.12 3.22
N ILE A 103 -10.54 -27.98 2.79
CA ILE A 103 -10.55 -26.75 3.59
C ILE A 103 -11.64 -25.82 3.04
N ARG A 104 -12.49 -25.26 3.90
CA ARG A 104 -13.52 -24.31 3.50
C ARG A 104 -13.22 -22.93 4.10
N LEU A 105 -13.10 -21.91 3.26
CA LEU A 105 -13.11 -20.53 3.72
C LEU A 105 -14.55 -20.13 3.98
N VAL A 106 -14.85 -19.78 5.23
CA VAL A 106 -16.20 -19.42 5.66
C VAL A 106 -16.28 -17.99 6.16
N ASP A 107 -17.38 -17.32 5.86
CA ASP A 107 -17.78 -16.04 6.44
C ASP A 107 -18.92 -16.29 7.43
N LYS A 108 -18.73 -15.86 8.68
CA LYS A 108 -19.69 -16.07 9.77
C LYS A 108 -20.32 -14.75 10.15
N LYS A 109 -21.62 -14.62 9.85
CA LYS A 109 -22.42 -13.45 10.24
C LYS A 109 -23.24 -13.79 11.46
N THR A 110 -22.94 -13.13 12.57
CA THR A 110 -23.80 -13.16 13.75
C THR A 110 -24.86 -12.07 13.63
N THR A 111 -26.12 -12.47 13.56
CA THR A 111 -27.26 -11.55 13.68
C THR A 111 -27.87 -11.67 15.07
N ILE A 112 -28.28 -10.55 15.63
CA ILE A 112 -28.97 -10.51 16.92
C ILE A 112 -30.40 -10.10 16.64
N ASP A 113 -31.34 -10.96 16.98
CA ASP A 113 -32.76 -10.64 16.91
C ASP A 113 -33.04 -9.47 17.87
N PRO A 114 -33.57 -8.32 17.39
CA PRO A 114 -33.74 -7.13 18.21
C PRO A 114 -34.83 -7.27 19.29
N VAL A 115 -35.73 -8.25 19.17
CA VAL A 115 -36.83 -8.48 20.12
C VAL A 115 -36.45 -9.55 21.13
N THR A 116 -35.87 -10.65 20.65
CA THR A 116 -35.58 -11.82 21.51
C THR A 116 -34.16 -11.82 22.06
N GLU A 117 -33.30 -10.92 21.60
CA GLU A 117 -31.85 -10.88 21.85
C GLU A 117 -31.14 -12.20 21.49
N ARG A 118 -31.80 -13.10 20.74
CA ARG A 118 -31.22 -14.36 20.32
C ARG A 118 -30.17 -14.09 19.25
N LYS A 119 -28.96 -14.59 19.49
CA LYS A 119 -27.89 -14.63 18.50
C LYS A 119 -28.15 -15.78 17.54
N SER A 120 -28.23 -15.50 16.25
CA SER A 120 -28.19 -16.52 15.21
C SER A 120 -26.94 -16.33 14.37
N GLU A 121 -26.25 -17.42 14.09
CA GLU A 121 -25.02 -17.44 13.32
C GLU A 121 -25.29 -18.05 11.95
N GLN A 122 -25.03 -17.28 10.91
CA GLN A 122 -25.13 -17.72 9.53
C GLN A 122 -23.71 -17.90 8.98
N THR A 123 -23.36 -19.14 8.64
CA THR A 123 -22.08 -19.48 8.00
C THR A 123 -22.27 -19.57 6.49
N THR A 124 -21.51 -18.79 5.73
CA THR A 124 -21.48 -18.83 4.27
C THR A 124 -20.14 -19.38 3.81
N VAL A 125 -20.13 -20.43 2.99
CA VAL A 125 -18.89 -20.95 2.40
C VAL A 125 -18.52 -20.09 1.20
N LEU A 126 -17.39 -19.37 1.28
CA LEU A 126 -16.89 -18.53 0.21
C LEU A 126 -16.14 -19.36 -0.83
N ALA A 127 -15.29 -20.27 -0.38
CA ALA A 127 -14.49 -21.15 -1.23
C ALA A 127 -14.18 -22.48 -0.54
N THR A 128 -13.97 -23.50 -1.36
CA THR A 128 -13.54 -24.84 -0.93
C THR A 128 -12.25 -25.21 -1.64
N TYR A 129 -11.27 -25.73 -0.90
CA TYR A 129 -9.97 -26.14 -1.40
C TYR A 129 -9.76 -27.62 -1.12
N ARG A 130 -9.46 -28.40 -2.14
CA ARG A 130 -9.01 -29.80 -1.99
C ARG A 130 -7.49 -29.84 -1.95
N VAL A 131 -6.95 -30.31 -0.84
CA VAL A 131 -5.52 -30.25 -0.48
C VAL A 131 -5.07 -31.58 0.14
N CYS A 132 -3.76 -31.84 0.16
CA CYS A 132 -3.18 -32.98 0.85
C CYS A 132 -2.78 -32.61 2.28
N ARG A 133 -3.37 -33.29 3.27
CA ARG A 133 -3.08 -33.07 4.70
C ARG A 133 -1.59 -33.21 4.99
N LYS A 134 -0.97 -34.26 4.45
CA LYS A 134 0.45 -34.54 4.69
C LYS A 134 1.33 -33.40 4.21
N VAL A 135 1.09 -32.90 2.99
CA VAL A 135 1.84 -31.77 2.43
C VAL A 135 1.70 -30.52 3.31
N LEU A 136 0.49 -30.21 3.78
CA LEU A 136 0.28 -29.08 4.69
C LEU A 136 1.03 -29.25 6.02
N THR A 137 1.01 -30.45 6.61
CA THR A 137 1.69 -30.71 7.89
C THR A 137 3.20 -30.72 7.76
N ASP A 138 3.72 -31.19 6.63
CA ASP A 138 5.17 -31.25 6.37
C ASP A 138 5.75 -29.86 6.08
N ASN A 139 4.96 -28.97 5.45
CA ASN A 139 5.42 -27.64 5.00
C ASN A 139 4.95 -26.46 5.87
N SER A 140 4.01 -26.65 6.80
CA SER A 140 3.53 -25.59 7.68
C SER A 140 3.41 -26.06 9.13
N PRO A 141 4.15 -25.46 10.09
CA PRO A 141 4.06 -25.85 11.49
C PRO A 141 2.71 -25.49 12.11
N VAL A 142 2.00 -24.49 11.57
CA VAL A 142 0.63 -24.15 11.99
C VAL A 142 -0.30 -25.30 11.64
N PHE A 143 -0.31 -25.74 10.37
CA PHE A 143 -1.12 -26.88 9.96
C PHE A 143 -0.66 -28.18 10.63
N ASN A 144 0.65 -28.34 10.89
CA ASN A 144 1.14 -29.48 11.65
C ASN A 144 0.52 -29.53 13.06
N ALA A 145 0.55 -28.42 13.79
CA ALA A 145 -0.04 -28.34 15.12
C ALA A 145 -1.56 -28.57 15.10
N CYS A 146 -2.25 -28.03 14.09
CA CYS A 146 -3.71 -28.17 13.95
C CYS A 146 -4.14 -29.56 13.47
N LEU A 147 -3.36 -30.22 12.61
CA LEU A 147 -3.76 -31.44 11.89
C LEU A 147 -3.03 -32.71 12.33
N GLN A 148 -2.04 -32.65 13.24
CA GLN A 148 -1.33 -33.81 13.80
C GLN A 148 -1.48 -34.00 15.33
N GLY A 149 -2.44 -33.32 15.98
CA GLY A 149 -2.58 -33.30 17.45
C GLY A 149 -3.87 -33.87 18.03
N TRP A 150 -4.15 -33.48 19.29
CA TRP A 150 -5.41 -33.77 19.99
C TRP A 150 -6.58 -32.87 19.57
N ALA A 151 -6.33 -31.99 18.59
CA ALA A 151 -7.30 -31.10 18.02
C ALA A 151 -8.42 -31.93 17.35
N LYS A 152 -9.66 -31.44 17.40
CA LYS A 152 -10.81 -32.15 16.83
C LYS A 152 -10.66 -32.33 15.31
N GLU A 153 -9.93 -31.42 14.70
CA GLU A 153 -9.61 -31.28 13.29
C GLU A 153 -8.73 -32.42 12.75
N PHE A 154 -7.98 -33.12 13.62
CA PHE A 154 -7.11 -34.24 13.23
C PHE A 154 -7.85 -35.33 12.46
N LYS A 155 -9.08 -35.66 12.88
CA LYS A 155 -9.90 -36.73 12.25
C LYS A 155 -10.89 -36.21 11.22
N GLN A 156 -11.00 -34.90 11.04
CA GLN A 156 -11.99 -34.30 10.16
C GLN A 156 -11.47 -34.27 8.73
N THR A 157 -12.28 -34.73 7.78
CA THR A 157 -12.01 -34.60 6.34
C THR A 157 -12.32 -33.20 5.81
N THR A 158 -12.99 -32.37 6.62
CA THR A 158 -13.33 -30.98 6.30
C THR A 158 -12.95 -30.07 7.46
N VAL A 159 -12.18 -29.02 7.17
CA VAL A 159 -11.76 -28.00 8.13
C VAL A 159 -12.23 -26.64 7.64
N ASP A 160 -12.91 -25.90 8.52
CA ASP A 160 -13.33 -24.54 8.22
C ASP A 160 -12.27 -23.56 8.71
N ILE A 161 -11.95 -22.57 7.87
CA ILE A 161 -11.07 -21.46 8.18
C ILE A 161 -11.84 -20.15 8.05
N GLU A 162 -11.54 -19.24 8.96
CA GLU A 162 -12.09 -17.89 9.03
C GLU A 162 -10.98 -16.87 8.74
N ASP A 163 -11.37 -15.66 8.35
CA ASP A 163 -10.51 -14.51 8.07
C ASP A 163 -9.52 -14.69 6.90
N GLY A 164 -9.64 -13.85 5.87
CA GLY A 164 -8.75 -13.81 4.72
C GLY A 164 -9.52 -13.73 3.42
N THR A 165 -8.79 -13.75 2.30
CA THR A 165 -9.41 -13.71 0.98
C THR A 165 -9.30 -15.07 0.30
N VAL A 166 -10.22 -15.33 -0.64
CA VAL A 166 -10.19 -16.54 -1.47
C VAL A 166 -8.83 -16.68 -2.18
N LYS A 167 -8.32 -15.58 -2.73
CA LYS A 167 -7.05 -15.57 -3.48
C LYS A 167 -5.84 -15.81 -2.60
N SER A 168 -5.79 -15.21 -1.41
CA SER A 168 -4.65 -15.36 -0.51
C SER A 168 -4.51 -16.81 -0.04
N TYR A 169 -5.64 -17.48 0.30
CA TYR A 169 -5.61 -18.89 0.67
C TYR A 169 -5.30 -19.82 -0.51
N GLU A 170 -5.87 -19.57 -1.68
CA GLU A 170 -5.51 -20.33 -2.88
C GLU A 170 -4.00 -20.26 -3.13
N LEU A 171 -3.43 -19.04 -3.12
CA LEU A 171 -2.00 -18.82 -3.31
C LEU A 171 -1.18 -19.58 -2.26
N TRP A 172 -1.52 -19.46 -0.98
CA TRP A 172 -0.83 -20.17 0.10
C TRP A 172 -0.86 -21.69 -0.10
N PHE A 173 -2.00 -22.26 -0.45
CA PHE A 173 -2.09 -23.70 -0.65
C PHE A 173 -1.27 -24.15 -1.84
N ARG A 174 -1.27 -23.43 -2.96
CA ARG A 174 -0.41 -23.75 -4.11
C ARG A 174 1.06 -23.65 -3.77
N ILE A 175 1.47 -22.63 -3.02
CA ILE A 175 2.85 -22.48 -2.52
C ILE A 175 3.26 -23.70 -1.68
N LEU A 176 2.42 -24.11 -0.73
CA LEU A 176 2.72 -25.24 0.15
C LEU A 176 2.77 -26.58 -0.60
N HIS A 177 2.01 -26.72 -1.70
CA HIS A 177 2.03 -27.89 -2.56
C HIS A 177 3.09 -27.85 -3.66
N GLN A 178 3.90 -26.78 -3.71
CA GLN A 178 4.88 -26.57 -4.78
C GLN A 178 4.22 -26.61 -6.17
N ASP A 179 2.95 -26.19 -6.25
CA ASP A 179 2.15 -26.08 -7.48
C ASP A 179 2.25 -24.68 -8.11
N MET A 180 3.25 -23.92 -7.67
CA MET A 180 3.72 -22.69 -8.32
C MET A 180 4.95 -23.06 -9.16
N ILE A 181 5.26 -22.31 -10.23
CA ILE A 181 6.34 -22.65 -11.18
C ILE A 181 7.60 -23.17 -10.47
N ASP A 182 8.08 -24.34 -10.94
CA ASP A 182 9.01 -25.27 -10.29
C ASP A 182 10.34 -24.68 -9.75
N ASP A 183 10.73 -23.48 -10.17
CA ASP A 183 12.04 -22.89 -9.85
C ASP A 183 12.01 -21.87 -8.69
N ILE A 184 10.84 -21.58 -8.12
CA ILE A 184 10.70 -20.56 -7.07
C ILE A 184 10.13 -21.17 -5.79
N ASP A 185 10.97 -21.36 -4.76
CA ASP A 185 10.53 -21.63 -3.39
C ASP A 185 9.76 -20.41 -2.89
N TRP A 186 8.45 -20.49 -2.67
CA TRP A 186 7.64 -19.33 -2.29
C TRP A 186 7.41 -19.20 -0.77
N SER A 187 8.21 -19.87 0.06
CA SER A 187 8.04 -19.78 1.51
C SER A 187 8.19 -18.34 2.03
N PRO A 188 7.51 -17.94 3.13
CA PRO A 188 7.69 -16.60 3.71
C PRO A 188 9.15 -16.38 4.12
N GLN A 189 9.85 -17.42 4.58
CA GLN A 189 11.30 -17.37 4.81
C GLN A 189 12.06 -17.08 3.51
N TRP A 190 11.67 -17.69 2.40
CA TRP A 190 12.27 -17.37 1.11
C TRP A 190 12.08 -15.91 0.72
N VAL A 191 10.88 -15.33 0.89
CA VAL A 191 10.64 -13.91 0.60
C VAL A 191 11.57 -13.01 1.43
N GLU A 192 11.89 -13.39 2.67
CA GLU A 192 12.93 -12.73 3.49
C GLU A 192 14.35 -12.95 2.96
N ASN A 193 14.65 -14.15 2.46
CA ASN A 193 15.96 -14.50 1.94
C ASN A 193 16.28 -13.91 0.56
N GLN A 194 15.28 -13.45 -0.19
CA GLN A 194 15.46 -12.97 -1.56
C GLN A 194 16.26 -11.67 -1.71
N LYS A 195 16.57 -10.95 -0.63
CA LYS A 195 17.29 -9.65 -0.69
C LYS A 195 16.68 -8.76 -1.79
N ILE A 196 15.37 -8.54 -1.70
CA ILE A 196 14.53 -7.87 -2.72
C ILE A 196 15.14 -6.53 -3.16
N GLU A 197 15.86 -5.85 -2.28
CA GLU A 197 16.54 -4.59 -2.55
C GLU A 197 17.61 -4.67 -3.64
N LYS A 198 18.12 -5.87 -3.91
CA LYS A 198 19.14 -6.16 -4.94
C LYS A 198 18.56 -6.76 -6.22
N LYS A 199 17.26 -7.03 -6.25
CA LYS A 199 16.59 -7.64 -7.40
C LYS A 199 16.41 -6.63 -8.53
N SER A 200 16.31 -7.13 -9.76
CA SER A 200 16.03 -6.27 -10.92
C SER A 200 14.58 -5.75 -10.86
N LEU A 201 14.27 -4.71 -11.65
CA LEU A 201 12.89 -4.22 -11.75
C LEU A 201 11.95 -5.28 -12.33
N ASN A 202 12.43 -6.14 -13.23
CA ASN A 202 11.64 -7.25 -13.75
C ASN A 202 11.36 -8.29 -12.67
N ASP A 203 12.37 -8.66 -11.87
CA ASP A 203 12.20 -9.54 -10.73
C ASP A 203 11.14 -8.99 -9.77
N MET A 204 11.23 -7.70 -9.43
CA MET A 204 10.28 -7.01 -8.56
C MET A 204 8.83 -7.08 -9.05
N ARG A 205 8.58 -7.21 -10.36
CA ARG A 205 7.21 -7.39 -10.91
C ARG A 205 6.63 -8.76 -10.56
N TYR A 206 7.46 -9.80 -10.49
CA TYR A 206 7.05 -11.15 -10.06
C TYR A 206 6.71 -11.19 -8.57
N PHE A 207 7.44 -10.43 -7.77
CA PHE A 207 7.21 -10.36 -6.33
C PHE A 207 5.97 -9.56 -5.95
N LEU A 208 5.48 -8.68 -6.83
CA LEU A 208 4.48 -7.69 -6.48
C LEU A 208 3.15 -8.32 -6.03
N TYR A 209 2.68 -9.35 -6.72
CA TYR A 209 1.44 -10.07 -6.37
C TYR A 209 1.59 -10.82 -5.04
N VAL A 210 2.65 -11.60 -4.89
CA VAL A 210 2.85 -12.40 -3.68
C VAL A 210 3.01 -11.51 -2.45
N ILE A 211 3.82 -10.45 -2.54
CA ILE A 211 3.99 -9.52 -1.41
C ILE A 211 2.71 -8.77 -1.05
N TYR A 212 1.83 -8.53 -2.03
CA TYR A 212 0.50 -7.96 -1.78
C TYR A 212 -0.40 -8.94 -1.03
N GLU A 213 -0.53 -10.18 -1.52
CA GLU A 213 -1.39 -11.21 -0.90
C GLU A 213 -0.88 -11.69 0.46
N LEU A 214 0.44 -11.62 0.69
CA LEU A 214 1.09 -11.95 1.97
C LEU A 214 1.15 -10.77 2.95
N ASP A 215 0.54 -9.62 2.61
CA ASP A 215 0.52 -8.41 3.44
C ASP A 215 1.92 -7.96 3.94
N HIS A 216 2.94 -8.12 3.10
CA HIS A 216 4.31 -7.70 3.42
C HIS A 216 4.49 -6.19 3.19
N ILE A 217 3.80 -5.37 3.99
CA ILE A 217 3.63 -3.91 3.83
C ILE A 217 4.93 -3.18 3.45
N LYS A 218 6.01 -3.39 4.20
CA LYS A 218 7.29 -2.70 3.97
C LYS A 218 7.91 -3.05 2.62
N LYS A 219 7.85 -4.32 2.23
CA LYS A 219 8.39 -4.80 0.96
C LYS A 219 7.51 -4.33 -0.20
N PHE A 220 6.19 -4.34 -0.01
CA PHE A 220 5.25 -3.82 -0.99
C PHE A 220 5.51 -2.34 -1.28
N GLN A 221 5.63 -1.54 -0.22
CA GLN A 221 5.98 -0.12 -0.33
C GLN A 221 7.32 0.07 -1.04
N PHE A 222 8.34 -0.70 -0.67
CA PHE A 222 9.65 -0.61 -1.30
C PHE A 222 9.61 -0.94 -2.81
N ILE A 223 8.99 -2.07 -3.19
CA ILE A 223 8.89 -2.51 -4.58
C ILE A 223 8.11 -1.49 -5.41
N THR A 224 6.93 -1.09 -4.94
CA THR A 224 6.08 -0.15 -5.67
C THR A 224 6.79 1.19 -5.87
N ARG A 225 7.57 1.66 -4.89
CA ARG A 225 8.46 2.81 -5.07
C ARG A 225 9.47 2.55 -6.19
N LYS A 226 10.24 1.47 -6.10
CA LYS A 226 11.28 1.15 -7.10
C LYS A 226 10.72 1.04 -8.52
N LEU A 227 9.57 0.39 -8.69
CA LEU A 227 8.89 0.28 -9.98
C LEU A 227 8.44 1.65 -10.51
N ALA A 228 7.81 2.49 -9.66
CA ALA A 228 7.33 3.81 -10.07
C ALA A 228 8.45 4.74 -10.57
N TYR A 229 9.63 4.71 -9.96
CA TYR A 229 10.77 5.52 -10.41
C TYR A 229 11.56 4.84 -11.54
N GLY A 230 11.71 3.52 -11.50
CA GLY A 230 12.66 2.79 -12.34
C GLY A 230 12.10 2.28 -13.66
N MET A 231 10.78 2.06 -13.78
CA MET A 231 10.19 1.53 -15.01
C MET A 231 9.99 2.64 -16.05
N ALA A 232 10.59 2.46 -17.23
CA ALA A 232 10.42 3.35 -18.36
C ALA A 232 9.02 3.22 -18.99
N ASP A 233 8.49 2.01 -19.06
CA ASP A 233 7.19 1.69 -19.67
C ASP A 233 6.06 1.59 -18.65
N HIS A 234 4.87 1.21 -19.13
CA HIS A 234 3.74 0.88 -18.26
C HIS A 234 4.13 -0.25 -17.30
N ILE A 235 3.83 -0.07 -16.01
CA ILE A 235 4.12 -1.07 -15.00
C ILE A 235 3.03 -2.13 -15.11
N GLN A 236 3.46 -3.33 -15.48
CA GLN A 236 2.61 -4.51 -15.50
C GLN A 236 3.06 -5.44 -14.39
N GLU A 237 2.13 -6.22 -13.86
CA GLU A 237 2.50 -7.41 -13.10
C GLU A 237 3.20 -8.41 -14.02
N ALA A 238 3.96 -9.33 -13.44
CA ALA A 238 4.38 -10.55 -14.12
C ALA A 238 3.97 -11.71 -13.22
N ASN A 239 2.88 -12.41 -13.55
CA ASN A 239 2.43 -13.54 -12.75
C ASN A 239 3.33 -14.73 -13.05
N PRO A 240 4.09 -15.24 -12.06
CA PRO A 240 4.97 -16.39 -12.22
C PRO A 240 4.21 -17.71 -12.02
N SER A 241 2.90 -17.76 -12.20
CA SER A 241 2.12 -18.98 -12.07
C SER A 241 1.39 -19.28 -13.37
N GLN A 242 1.01 -20.55 -13.52
CA GLN A 242 0.08 -21.00 -14.56
C GLN A 242 -1.37 -20.56 -14.30
N HIS A 243 -1.64 -19.88 -13.17
CA HIS A 243 -2.98 -19.51 -12.73
C HIS A 243 -3.27 -18.05 -13.08
N GLU A 244 -3.79 -17.83 -14.28
CA GLU A 244 -4.11 -16.50 -14.85
C GLU A 244 -5.18 -15.71 -14.06
N HIS A 245 -5.81 -16.25 -13.03
CA HIS A 245 -6.73 -15.50 -12.16
C HIS A 245 -6.04 -14.96 -10.91
N LEU A 246 -4.84 -15.46 -10.59
CA LEU A 246 -4.00 -15.04 -9.47
C LEU A 246 -3.19 -13.81 -9.88
N HIS A 247 -3.89 -12.68 -9.95
CA HIS A 247 -3.31 -11.37 -10.24
C HIS A 247 -3.70 -10.34 -9.19
N LEU A 248 -2.88 -9.30 -9.13
CA LEU A 248 -3.15 -8.08 -8.40
C LEU A 248 -4.49 -7.49 -8.87
N PRO A 249 -5.28 -6.95 -7.93
CA PRO A 249 -6.44 -6.16 -8.30
C PRO A 249 -6.05 -5.01 -9.25
N SER A 250 -6.84 -4.79 -10.30
CA SER A 250 -6.58 -3.74 -11.29
C SER A 250 -6.42 -2.35 -10.68
N ARG A 251 -7.09 -2.07 -9.55
CA ARG A 251 -6.94 -0.84 -8.76
C ARG A 251 -5.51 -0.64 -8.26
N VAL A 252 -4.82 -1.70 -7.86
CA VAL A 252 -3.44 -1.67 -7.37
C VAL A 252 -2.50 -1.24 -8.50
N LEU A 253 -2.57 -1.91 -9.66
CA LEU A 253 -1.77 -1.58 -10.83
C LEU A 253 -2.11 -0.19 -11.41
N GLY A 254 -3.39 0.17 -11.41
CA GLY A 254 -3.86 1.50 -11.82
C GLY A 254 -3.29 2.61 -10.95
N SER A 255 -3.34 2.42 -9.62
CA SER A 255 -2.77 3.36 -8.64
C SER A 255 -1.26 3.50 -8.81
N LEU A 256 -0.55 2.38 -9.01
CA LEU A 256 0.89 2.37 -9.21
C LEU A 256 1.30 3.11 -10.50
N ASN A 257 0.61 2.87 -11.61
CA ASN A 257 0.85 3.58 -12.86
C ASN A 257 0.44 5.05 -12.77
N GLY A 258 -0.63 5.39 -12.03
CA GLY A 258 -1.02 6.76 -11.73
C GLY A 258 0.07 7.50 -10.96
N ALA A 259 0.68 6.88 -9.94
CA ALA A 259 1.80 7.44 -9.20
C ALA A 259 3.01 7.70 -10.11
N ARG A 260 3.38 6.74 -10.98
CA ARG A 260 4.43 6.92 -12.00
C ARG A 260 4.11 8.10 -12.94
N GLY A 261 2.88 8.16 -13.45
CA GLY A 261 2.42 9.25 -14.32
C GLY A 261 2.51 10.61 -13.64
N SER A 262 2.08 10.70 -12.38
CA SER A 262 2.19 11.91 -11.55
C SER A 262 3.63 12.37 -11.37
N LEU A 263 4.54 11.45 -11.01
CA LEU A 263 5.98 11.76 -10.90
C LEU A 263 6.51 12.34 -12.21
N ARG A 264 6.11 11.77 -13.34
CA ARG A 264 6.48 12.26 -14.68
C ARG A 264 5.97 13.68 -14.93
N VAL A 265 4.70 13.94 -14.67
CA VAL A 265 4.11 15.28 -14.85
C VAL A 265 4.83 16.31 -13.97
N LYS A 266 5.07 16.00 -12.70
CA LYS A 266 5.79 16.92 -11.78
C LYS A 266 7.22 17.17 -12.22
N LEU A 267 7.92 16.12 -12.65
CA LEU A 267 9.29 16.23 -13.17
C LEU A 267 9.35 17.14 -14.39
N LEU A 268 8.48 16.90 -15.38
CA LEU A 268 8.42 17.72 -16.59
C LEU A 268 8.04 19.16 -16.26
N LYS A 269 7.03 19.37 -15.41
CA LYS A 269 6.66 20.70 -14.94
C LYS A 269 7.86 21.42 -14.32
N GLY A 270 8.57 20.80 -13.37
CA GLY A 270 9.76 21.39 -12.76
C GLY A 270 10.86 21.76 -13.77
N LEU A 271 11.08 20.92 -14.78
CA LEU A 271 12.08 21.16 -15.84
C LEU A 271 11.67 22.26 -16.84
N PHE A 272 10.36 22.43 -17.10
CA PHE A 272 9.86 23.36 -18.11
C PHE A 272 9.33 24.68 -17.53
N ASP A 273 9.07 24.75 -16.23
CA ASP A 273 8.70 25.97 -15.52
C ASP A 273 9.72 27.12 -15.74
N PRO A 274 11.05 26.89 -15.74
CA PRO A 274 12.02 27.94 -16.07
C PRO A 274 11.89 28.47 -17.50
N ILE A 275 11.52 27.64 -18.47
CA ILE A 275 11.30 28.07 -19.86
C ILE A 275 10.07 28.98 -19.92
N ASN A 276 8.97 28.57 -19.29
CA ASN A 276 7.78 29.41 -19.16
C ASN A 276 8.12 30.73 -18.46
N TRP A 277 8.95 30.69 -17.42
CA TRP A 277 9.43 31.88 -16.73
C TRP A 277 10.21 32.82 -17.65
N PHE A 278 11.16 32.33 -18.45
CA PHE A 278 11.95 33.16 -19.38
C PHE A 278 11.07 33.88 -20.42
N ILE A 279 10.05 33.21 -20.95
CA ILE A 279 9.15 33.78 -21.97
C ILE A 279 8.49 35.07 -21.45
N HIS A 280 8.06 35.06 -20.19
CA HIS A 280 7.35 36.15 -19.55
C HIS A 280 8.26 37.25 -18.98
N ARG A 281 9.58 37.14 -19.10
CA ARG A 281 10.51 38.18 -18.62
C ARG A 281 10.60 39.36 -19.60
N HIS A 282 10.99 40.53 -19.07
CA HIS A 282 11.20 41.75 -19.86
C HIS A 282 12.68 42.14 -20.02
N CYS A 283 13.62 41.34 -19.51
CA CYS A 283 15.04 41.64 -19.64
C CYS A 283 15.58 41.28 -21.04
N SER A 284 16.55 42.05 -21.54
CA SER A 284 17.18 41.83 -22.84
C SER A 284 17.97 40.51 -22.93
N CYS A 285 18.41 39.96 -21.79
CA CYS A 285 19.14 38.70 -21.74
C CYS A 285 18.25 37.44 -21.73
N LYS A 286 16.92 37.56 -21.72
CA LYS A 286 16.00 36.42 -21.56
C LYS A 286 16.12 35.39 -22.67
N GLU A 287 16.29 35.84 -23.91
CA GLU A 287 16.37 34.95 -25.08
C GLU A 287 17.64 34.12 -25.03
N VAL A 288 18.80 34.78 -24.86
CA VAL A 288 20.10 34.11 -24.75
C VAL A 288 20.14 33.17 -23.53
N SER A 289 19.53 33.57 -22.42
CA SER A 289 19.44 32.72 -21.22
C SER A 289 18.53 31.51 -21.44
N SER A 290 17.37 31.69 -22.06
CA SER A 290 16.46 30.59 -22.40
C SER A 290 17.12 29.57 -23.33
N TYR A 291 17.87 30.04 -24.33
CA TYR A 291 18.63 29.21 -25.24
C TYR A 291 19.74 28.43 -24.51
N ALA A 292 20.47 29.08 -23.60
CA ALA A 292 21.48 28.43 -22.77
C ALA A 292 20.86 27.32 -21.90
N TYR A 293 19.68 27.57 -21.31
CA TYR A 293 18.95 26.58 -20.52
C TYR A 293 18.52 25.37 -21.34
N ILE A 294 17.88 25.60 -22.49
CA ILE A 294 17.46 24.52 -23.41
C ILE A 294 18.66 23.72 -23.90
N THR A 295 19.79 24.39 -24.19
CA THR A 295 21.05 23.73 -24.53
C THR A 295 21.55 22.84 -23.38
N GLY A 296 21.40 23.29 -22.13
CA GLY A 296 21.68 22.49 -20.93
C GLY A 296 20.80 21.24 -20.84
N LEU A 297 19.48 21.38 -21.06
CA LEU A 297 18.54 20.25 -21.08
C LEU A 297 18.84 19.26 -22.22
N SER A 298 19.26 19.76 -23.38
CA SER A 298 19.66 18.93 -24.52
C SER A 298 20.89 18.08 -24.20
N LYS A 299 21.89 18.62 -23.47
CA LYS A 299 23.07 17.85 -23.04
C LYS A 299 22.75 16.73 -22.05
N MET A 300 21.67 16.85 -21.29
CA MET A 300 21.17 15.76 -20.43
C MET A 300 20.49 14.65 -21.24
N GLY A 301 20.22 14.89 -22.53
CA GLY A 301 19.44 14.00 -23.40
C GLY A 301 17.97 13.95 -23.02
N ILE A 302 17.43 15.00 -22.39
CA ILE A 302 16.00 15.12 -22.07
C ILE A 302 15.26 15.81 -23.22
N TRP A 303 15.95 16.72 -23.92
CA TRP A 303 15.39 17.43 -25.06
C TRP A 303 15.73 16.72 -26.38
N PRO A 304 14.76 16.48 -27.27
CA PRO A 304 13.35 16.90 -27.21
C PRO A 304 12.50 16.01 -26.28
N ILE A 305 11.42 16.56 -25.71
CA ILE A 305 10.63 15.92 -24.64
C ILE A 305 10.08 14.54 -25.02
N GLU A 306 9.76 14.34 -26.30
CA GLU A 306 9.24 13.10 -26.85
C GLU A 306 10.23 11.95 -26.67
N SER A 307 11.54 12.24 -26.76
CA SER A 307 12.60 11.27 -26.53
C SER A 307 12.68 10.83 -25.06
N SER A 308 12.25 11.70 -24.14
CA SER A 308 12.25 11.38 -22.71
C SER A 308 11.22 10.32 -22.33
N ASN A 309 10.18 10.10 -23.14
CA ASN A 309 9.10 9.14 -22.86
C ASN A 309 9.57 7.70 -22.72
N LYS A 310 10.71 7.37 -23.33
CA LYS A 310 11.37 6.06 -23.23
C LYS A 310 12.30 5.92 -22.02
N LYS A 311 12.47 6.97 -21.23
CA LYS A 311 13.32 6.97 -20.03
C LYS A 311 12.48 6.83 -18.78
N SER A 312 13.01 6.09 -17.81
CA SER A 312 12.44 6.05 -16.48
C SER A 312 12.63 7.40 -15.77
N ILE A 313 11.85 7.64 -14.71
CA ILE A 313 12.03 8.83 -13.87
C ILE A 313 13.44 8.83 -13.29
N GLN A 314 13.92 7.68 -12.80
CA GLN A 314 15.24 7.58 -12.21
C GLN A 314 16.36 7.87 -13.22
N ASP A 315 16.25 7.43 -14.46
CA ASP A 315 17.24 7.74 -15.51
C ASP A 315 17.31 9.24 -15.80
N ILE A 316 16.15 9.90 -15.85
CA ILE A 316 16.08 11.35 -16.03
C ILE A 316 16.74 12.04 -14.83
N LEU A 317 16.40 11.65 -13.60
CA LEU A 317 17.00 12.23 -12.39
C LEU A 317 18.51 12.00 -12.30
N ASN A 318 19.00 10.83 -12.73
CA ASN A 318 20.43 10.53 -12.80
C ASN A 318 21.16 11.38 -13.84
N SER A 319 20.46 11.85 -14.89
CA SER A 319 21.05 12.75 -15.90
C SER A 319 21.26 14.19 -15.40
N PHE A 320 20.69 14.57 -14.25
CA PHE A 320 20.74 15.94 -13.76
C PHE A 320 22.15 16.44 -13.42
N ASP A 321 23.09 15.54 -13.07
CA ASP A 321 24.50 15.91 -12.84
C ASP A 321 25.20 16.36 -14.13
N LYS A 322 24.64 16.01 -15.30
CA LYS A 322 25.14 16.41 -16.61
C LYS A 322 24.64 17.79 -17.04
N PHE A 323 23.78 18.42 -16.24
CA PHE A 323 23.24 19.73 -16.57
C PHE A 323 24.34 20.79 -16.48
N VAL A 324 24.76 21.30 -17.65
CA VAL A 324 25.79 22.33 -17.76
C VAL A 324 25.29 23.44 -18.68
N CYS A 325 25.03 24.60 -18.10
CA CYS A 325 24.69 25.83 -18.81
C CYS A 325 25.89 26.77 -18.88
N LYS A 326 26.20 27.27 -20.08
CA LYS A 326 27.10 28.41 -20.23
C LYS A 326 26.30 29.67 -19.92
N VAL A 327 26.54 30.25 -18.75
CA VAL A 327 25.85 31.47 -18.31
C VAL A 327 26.29 32.65 -19.20
N PRO A 328 25.37 33.36 -19.88
CA PRO A 328 25.73 34.51 -20.69
C PRO A 328 26.35 35.63 -19.83
N GLU A 329 27.39 36.29 -20.32
CA GLU A 329 28.10 37.35 -19.57
C GLU A 329 27.15 38.46 -19.08
N LYS A 330 26.24 38.88 -19.96
CA LYS A 330 25.23 39.93 -19.71
C LYS A 330 23.94 39.41 -19.07
N ALA A 331 23.90 38.17 -18.57
CA ALA A 331 22.72 37.66 -17.87
C ALA A 331 22.49 38.41 -16.56
N CYS A 332 21.27 38.92 -16.35
CA CYS A 332 20.87 39.52 -15.08
C CYS A 332 20.83 38.48 -13.96
N MET A 333 20.79 38.93 -12.70
CA MET A 333 20.82 38.03 -11.52
C MET A 333 19.70 36.99 -11.54
N GLU A 334 18.48 37.37 -11.95
CA GLU A 334 17.35 36.43 -12.03
C GLU A 334 17.57 35.34 -13.08
N CYS A 335 18.03 35.70 -14.28
CA CYS A 335 18.34 34.72 -15.33
C CYS A 335 19.47 33.77 -14.89
N ARG A 336 20.50 34.29 -14.20
CA ARG A 336 21.60 33.48 -13.65
C ARG A 336 21.11 32.47 -12.63
N ALA A 337 20.15 32.84 -11.78
CA ALA A 337 19.59 31.94 -10.77
C ALA A 337 18.92 30.70 -11.41
N HIS A 338 18.23 30.87 -12.54
CA HIS A 338 17.59 29.77 -13.27
C HIS A 338 18.56 28.93 -14.13
N LEU A 339 19.74 29.45 -14.44
CA LEU A 339 20.79 28.72 -15.18
C LEU A 339 21.72 27.89 -14.27
N ASN A 340 21.56 28.01 -12.95
CA ASN A 340 22.37 27.31 -11.98
C ASN A 340 21.89 25.86 -11.78
N SER A 341 22.83 24.93 -11.62
CA SER A 341 22.58 23.52 -11.28
C SER A 341 21.83 23.35 -9.95
N ILE A 342 21.88 24.33 -9.04
CA ILE A 342 21.11 24.32 -7.78
C ILE A 342 19.61 24.17 -8.05
N ALA A 343 19.06 24.84 -9.06
CA ALA A 343 17.63 24.76 -9.38
C ALA A 343 17.23 23.35 -9.85
N ILE A 344 18.05 22.74 -10.70
CA ILE A 344 17.87 21.36 -11.18
C ILE A 344 17.99 20.35 -10.03
N ASN A 345 18.97 20.53 -9.14
CA ASN A 345 19.13 19.67 -7.96
C ASN A 345 17.96 19.77 -6.97
N ARG A 346 17.36 20.96 -6.82
CA ARG A 346 16.14 21.11 -6.03
C ARG A 346 14.99 20.29 -6.60
N ILE A 347 14.77 20.37 -7.92
CA ILE A 347 13.76 19.54 -8.60
C ILE A 347 14.03 18.06 -8.36
N ARG A 348 15.30 17.62 -8.48
CA ARG A 348 15.67 16.22 -8.19
C ARG A 348 15.23 15.79 -6.79
N ILE A 349 15.58 16.57 -5.77
CA ILE A 349 15.23 16.27 -4.38
C ILE A 349 13.70 16.21 -4.22
N GLU A 350 12.98 17.23 -4.69
CA GLU A 350 11.52 17.30 -4.60
C GLU A 350 10.85 16.07 -5.24
N ILE A 351 11.31 15.64 -6.41
CA ILE A 351 10.78 14.45 -7.08
C ILE A 351 11.15 13.16 -6.35
N GLN A 352 12.39 13.00 -5.89
CA GLN A 352 12.88 11.77 -5.23
C GLN A 352 12.14 11.44 -3.92
N PHE A 353 11.61 12.47 -3.26
CA PHE A 353 10.82 12.38 -2.03
C PHE A 353 9.31 12.49 -2.28
N ASN A 354 8.85 12.60 -3.52
CA ASN A 354 7.42 12.80 -3.79
C ASN A 354 6.59 11.53 -3.60
N PHE A 355 7.19 10.36 -3.85
CA PHE A 355 6.53 9.06 -3.72
C PHE A 355 7.38 8.09 -2.89
N HIS A 356 6.77 7.55 -1.83
CA HIS A 356 7.40 6.62 -0.90
C HIS A 356 7.03 5.16 -1.16
N GLY A 357 6.19 4.89 -2.16
CA GLY A 357 5.57 3.58 -2.38
C GLY A 357 4.11 3.57 -1.92
N MET A 358 3.36 2.55 -2.37
CA MET A 358 1.99 2.35 -1.94
C MET A 358 1.94 1.74 -0.54
N CYS A 359 0.96 2.14 0.26
CA CYS A 359 0.75 1.66 1.62
C CYS A 359 -0.49 0.76 1.66
N LEU A 360 -0.31 -0.53 1.98
CA LEU A 360 -1.41 -1.49 2.03
C LEU A 360 -2.47 -1.08 3.07
N ASP A 361 -2.05 -0.63 4.24
CA ASP A 361 -2.97 -0.10 5.27
C ASP A 361 -3.85 1.04 4.73
N CYS A 362 -3.27 1.97 3.98
CA CYS A 362 -4.03 3.07 3.37
C CYS A 362 -5.01 2.55 2.32
N MET A 363 -4.63 1.52 1.56
CA MET A 363 -5.49 0.92 0.55
C MET A 363 -6.69 0.22 1.19
N HIS A 364 -6.48 -0.59 2.23
CA HIS A 364 -7.55 -1.24 2.98
C HIS A 364 -8.51 -0.22 3.59
N ASN A 365 -7.99 0.80 4.28
CA ASN A 365 -8.82 1.85 4.89
C ASN A 365 -9.58 2.70 3.88
N SER A 366 -9.10 2.82 2.64
CA SER A 366 -9.76 3.59 1.58
C SER A 366 -10.88 2.83 0.86
N SER A 367 -11.01 1.53 1.12
CA SER A 367 -11.99 0.66 0.44
C SER A 367 -13.35 0.61 1.14
N GLU A 368 -13.39 0.87 2.45
CA GLU A 368 -14.64 0.81 3.25
C GLU A 368 -15.63 1.96 2.98
N GLY A 369 -15.29 2.91 2.11
CA GLY A 369 -16.05 4.15 1.94
C GLY A 369 -16.86 4.33 0.65
N SER A 370 -16.57 3.66 -0.48
CA SER A 370 -17.18 4.11 -1.75
C SER A 370 -17.06 3.21 -2.99
N ASP A 371 -17.53 1.96 -2.98
CA ASP A 371 -17.76 1.26 -4.26
C ASP A 371 -18.80 1.95 -5.18
N LYS A 372 -19.43 3.04 -4.72
CA LYS A 372 -20.38 3.86 -5.49
C LYS A 372 -19.84 5.20 -6.02
N ALA A 373 -18.56 5.54 -5.85
CA ALA A 373 -18.04 6.86 -6.28
C ALA A 373 -16.71 6.84 -7.07
N PHE A 374 -16.23 5.70 -7.55
CA PHE A 374 -14.85 5.55 -8.04
C PHE A 374 -14.56 5.88 -9.52
N ASP A 375 -15.50 6.48 -10.26
CA ASP A 375 -15.28 6.92 -11.65
C ASP A 375 -14.61 8.30 -11.78
N GLN A 376 -14.14 8.91 -10.69
CA GLN A 376 -13.34 10.13 -10.79
C GLN A 376 -11.83 9.83 -10.80
N PRO A 377 -11.07 10.31 -11.80
CA PRO A 377 -9.63 10.15 -11.85
C PRO A 377 -9.01 10.80 -10.62
N TRP A 378 -8.26 10.00 -9.85
CA TRP A 378 -7.56 10.44 -8.64
C TRP A 378 -6.84 11.77 -8.88
N SER A 379 -7.35 12.86 -8.30
CA SER A 379 -6.55 14.08 -8.16
C SER A 379 -5.41 13.70 -7.21
N VAL A 380 -4.19 13.76 -7.73
CA VAL A 380 -2.97 13.33 -7.02
C VAL A 380 -2.71 14.16 -5.75
N GLU A 381 -3.48 15.22 -5.53
CA GLU A 381 -3.46 16.01 -4.30
C GLU A 381 -3.98 15.23 -3.09
N LEU A 382 -5.00 14.38 -3.22
CA LEU A 382 -5.61 13.71 -2.04
C LEU A 382 -4.74 12.59 -1.44
N VAL A 383 -3.92 11.91 -2.26
CA VAL A 383 -3.00 10.86 -1.79
C VAL A 383 -1.81 11.46 -1.02
N LEU A 384 -1.48 12.73 -1.24
CA LEU A 384 -0.42 13.42 -0.51
C LEU A 384 -0.90 14.03 0.81
N VAL A 385 -2.19 14.33 0.95
CA VAL A 385 -2.75 14.92 2.19
C VAL A 385 -2.90 13.90 3.32
N ALA A 386 -2.99 12.59 3.01
CA ALA A 386 -2.96 11.54 4.04
C ALA A 386 -1.58 11.36 4.71
N TYR A 387 -0.52 11.94 4.15
CA TYR A 387 0.78 12.05 4.81
C TYR A 387 0.89 13.40 5.54
N GLY A 388 0.37 13.42 6.76
CA GLY A 388 0.55 14.53 7.71
C GLY A 388 2.00 14.68 8.12
N GLN A 389 2.77 15.40 7.32
CA GLN A 389 4.05 15.98 7.70
C GLN A 389 3.77 17.08 8.74
N LYS A 390 3.93 16.76 10.03
CA LYS A 390 4.07 17.77 11.08
C LYS A 390 5.24 18.68 10.70
N ARG A 391 4.95 19.84 10.11
CA ARG A 391 5.90 20.95 10.09
C ARG A 391 6.04 21.41 11.54
N GLY A 392 7.15 21.05 12.18
CA GLY A 392 7.59 21.74 13.38
C GLY A 392 7.81 23.20 13.01
N ASN A 393 7.05 24.11 13.64
CA ASN A 393 7.39 25.53 13.65
C ASN A 393 8.77 25.65 14.32
N ALA A 394 9.80 25.93 13.52
CA ALA A 394 11.05 26.45 14.03
C ALA A 394 10.74 27.85 14.57
N GLY A 395 10.71 27.98 15.89
CA GLY A 395 10.67 29.27 16.56
C GLY A 395 11.88 30.10 16.15
N THR A 396 11.61 31.34 15.75
CA THR A 396 12.58 32.41 15.61
C THR A 396 13.40 32.56 16.90
N PRO A 397 14.75 32.62 16.84
CA PRO A 397 15.55 33.07 17.97
C PRO A 397 15.31 34.58 18.16
N GLY A 398 14.91 34.96 19.38
CA GLY A 398 14.78 36.34 19.79
C GLY A 398 16.13 37.06 19.73
N ALA A 399 16.09 38.30 19.27
CA ALA A 399 17.20 39.23 19.30
C ALA A 399 17.59 39.53 20.76
N GLU A 400 18.87 39.36 21.08
CA GLU A 400 19.46 39.80 22.34
C GLU A 400 19.91 41.25 22.14
N GLU A 401 19.26 42.17 22.85
CA GLU A 401 19.65 43.58 22.95
C GLU A 401 20.96 43.71 23.74
N THR A 402 22.03 44.16 23.09
CA THR A 402 23.20 44.68 23.78
C THR A 402 22.97 46.14 24.12
N GLY A 403 22.77 46.42 25.41
CA GLY A 403 22.80 47.76 25.96
C GLY A 403 24.22 48.35 26.00
N VAL A 404 24.29 49.65 25.72
CA VAL A 404 25.33 50.60 26.14
C VAL A 404 24.67 51.56 27.12
#